data_AF-A0A538D1X0-F1
#
_entry.id   AF-A0A538D1X0-F1
#
_cell.length_a   1.000
_cell.length_b   1.000
_cell.length_c   1.000
_cell.angle_alpha   90.00
_cell.angle_beta   90.00
_cell.angle_gamma   90.00
#
_symmetry.space_group_name_H-M   'P 1'
#
loop_
_entity.id
_entity.type
_entity.pdbx_description
1 polymer ?
#
loop_
_entity_poly.entity_id
_entity_poly.type
_entity_poly.pdbx_seq_one_letter_code
_entity_poly.pdbx_strand_id
1 'polypeptide(L)'
;MMGVWHVRMGAGAAWRKTVWGEFLSEYLGTFVLIAFGDGVVAMAVAALNQSGRAATNHTIFLASGDWLLITFGWMIAVVLAIYVAGGVSGAHINPAVTVALAVRRGFPWAK
;
A
#
# COMPACT_ATOMS: atom_id res chain seq x y z
N MET A 1 22.07 -37.80 -16.58
CA MET A 1 21.50 -37.86 -15.21
C MET A 1 21.41 -36.44 -14.67
N MET A 2 20.32 -35.71 -14.94
CA MET A 2 20.09 -34.36 -14.41
C MET A 2 18.78 -34.39 -13.64
N GLY A 3 18.87 -34.43 -12.31
CA GLY A 3 17.72 -34.40 -11.43
C GLY A 3 17.10 -33.01 -11.43
N VAL A 4 15.87 -32.89 -11.94
CA VAL A 4 15.05 -31.69 -11.78
C VAL A 4 14.50 -31.71 -10.36
N TRP A 5 15.06 -30.88 -9.48
CA TRP A 5 14.51 -30.67 -8.14
C TRP A 5 13.16 -29.96 -8.24
N HIS A 6 12.07 -30.72 -8.12
CA HIS A 6 10.74 -30.16 -7.87
C HIS A 6 10.65 -29.76 -6.39
N VAL A 7 10.93 -28.48 -6.09
CA VAL A 7 10.59 -27.90 -4.79
C VAL A 7 9.06 -27.92 -4.67
N ARG A 8 8.51 -28.92 -3.96
CA ARG A 8 7.08 -28.95 -3.62
C ARG A 8 6.83 -27.81 -2.65
N MET A 9 6.22 -26.73 -3.14
CA MET A 9 5.70 -25.68 -2.28
C MET A 9 4.62 -26.28 -1.38
N GLY A 10 4.80 -26.19 -0.06
CA GLY A 10 3.82 -26.68 0.91
C GLY A 10 2.46 -26.01 0.73
N ALA A 11 1.38 -26.67 1.17
CA ALA A 11 -0.01 -26.20 0.99
C ALA A 11 -0.25 -24.73 1.39
N GLY A 12 0.50 -24.22 2.38
CA GLY A 12 0.44 -22.81 2.81
C GLY A 12 0.97 -21.77 1.81
N ALA A 13 1.70 -22.18 0.76
CA ALA A 13 2.17 -21.29 -0.30
C ALA A 13 1.32 -21.35 -1.57
N ALA A 14 0.41 -22.34 -1.68
CA ALA A 14 -0.43 -22.52 -2.86
C ALA A 14 -1.52 -21.43 -2.99
N TRP A 15 -2.10 -20.97 -1.86
CA TRP A 15 -3.16 -19.96 -1.88
C TRP A 15 -2.71 -18.63 -2.48
N ARG A 16 -1.41 -18.28 -2.36
CA ARG A 16 -0.82 -17.06 -2.93
C ARG A 16 -0.88 -17.00 -4.46
N LYS A 17 -1.11 -18.14 -5.13
CA LYS A 17 -1.26 -18.24 -6.59
C LYS A 17 -2.71 -18.32 -7.05
N THR A 18 -3.66 -18.11 -6.14
CA THR A 18 -5.08 -18.14 -6.46
C THR A 18 -5.60 -16.72 -6.64
N VAL A 19 -6.65 -16.59 -7.46
CA VAL A 19 -7.37 -15.33 -7.66
C VAL A 19 -7.83 -14.74 -6.32
N TRP A 20 -8.33 -15.59 -5.40
CA TRP A 20 -8.69 -15.18 -4.04
C TRP A 20 -7.51 -14.62 -3.25
N GLY A 21 -6.34 -15.24 -3.38
CA GLY A 21 -5.12 -14.78 -2.72
C GLY A 21 -4.69 -13.40 -3.21
N GLU A 22 -4.72 -13.19 -4.53
CA GLU A 22 -4.43 -11.89 -5.14
C GLU A 22 -5.43 -10.83 -4.68
N PHE A 23 -6.74 -11.10 -4.73
CA PHE A 23 -7.78 -10.16 -4.27
C PHE A 23 -7.62 -9.79 -2.79
N LEU A 24 -7.42 -10.76 -1.92
CA LEU A 24 -7.23 -10.50 -0.49
C LEU A 24 -5.96 -9.69 -0.23
N SER A 25 -4.88 -9.98 -0.96
CA SER A 25 -3.63 -9.24 -0.83
C SER A 25 -3.75 -7.77 -1.29
N GLU A 26 -4.46 -7.51 -2.40
CA GLU A 26 -4.76 -6.15 -2.86
C GLU A 26 -5.65 -5.40 -1.87
N TYR A 27 -6.69 -6.06 -1.35
CA TYR A 27 -7.56 -5.47 -0.33
C TYR A 27 -6.80 -5.09 0.93
N LEU A 28 -6.00 -6.01 1.48
CA LEU A 28 -5.21 -5.75 2.70
C LEU A 28 -4.11 -4.71 2.45
N GLY A 29 -3.47 -4.72 1.28
CA GLY A 29 -2.50 -3.71 0.87
C GLY A 29 -3.13 -2.32 0.80
N THR A 30 -4.27 -2.17 0.12
CA THR A 30 -5.00 -0.90 0.05
C THR A 30 -5.56 -0.47 1.41
N PHE A 31 -6.02 -1.40 2.25
CA PHE A 31 -6.43 -1.11 3.61
C PHE A 31 -5.29 -0.48 4.42
N VAL A 32 -4.09 -1.08 4.38
CA VAL A 32 -2.90 -0.51 5.03
C VAL A 32 -2.52 0.84 4.43
N LEU A 33 -2.51 0.97 3.10
CA LEU A 33 -2.21 2.23 2.43
C LEU A 33 -3.11 3.37 2.95
N ILE A 34 -4.42 3.13 2.99
CA ILE A 34 -5.40 4.15 3.40
C ILE A 34 -5.39 4.37 4.91
N ALA A 35 -5.32 3.31 5.72
CA ALA A 35 -5.29 3.45 7.18
C ALA A 35 -4.11 4.31 7.67
N PHE A 36 -2.92 4.14 7.09
CA PHE A 36 -1.74 4.92 7.46
C PHE A 36 -1.65 6.25 6.69
N GLY A 37 -2.01 6.28 5.40
CA GLY A 37 -2.00 7.48 4.57
C GLY A 37 -3.00 8.53 5.06
N ASP A 38 -4.27 8.15 5.22
CA ASP A 38 -5.28 9.05 5.79
C ASP A 38 -5.04 9.26 7.29
N GLY A 39 -4.45 8.29 7.98
CA GLY A 39 -4.05 8.42 9.38
C GLY A 39 -3.04 9.55 9.62
N VAL A 40 -2.01 9.70 8.76
CA VAL A 40 -1.07 10.82 8.88
C VAL A 40 -1.75 12.15 8.59
N VAL A 41 -2.71 12.20 7.67
CA VAL A 41 -3.51 13.40 7.38
C VAL A 41 -4.39 13.75 8.57
N ALA A 42 -5.08 12.78 9.18
CA ALA A 42 -5.88 12.98 10.37
C ALA A 42 -5.04 13.48 11.56
N MET A 43 -3.82 12.94 11.71
CA MET A 43 -2.87 13.39 12.72
C MET A 43 -2.45 14.85 12.47
N ALA A 44 -2.09 15.19 11.22
CA ALA A 44 -1.69 16.54 10.81
C ALA A 44 -2.82 17.57 10.99
N VAL A 45 -4.04 17.21 10.63
CA VAL A 45 -5.18 18.15 10.57
C VAL A 45 -5.93 18.25 11.90
N ALA A 46 -6.08 17.15 12.63
CA ALA A 46 -6.87 17.13 13.87
C ALA A 46 -5.99 17.00 15.11
N ALA A 47 -5.16 15.95 15.19
CA ALA A 47 -4.45 15.62 16.42
C ALA A 47 -3.42 16.70 16.82
N LEU A 48 -2.62 17.21 15.87
CA LEU A 48 -1.64 18.27 16.13
C LEU A 48 -2.30 19.56 16.63
N ASN A 49 -3.39 19.97 15.98
CA ASN A 49 -4.17 21.15 16.38
C ASN A 49 -4.75 21.00 17.79
N GLN A 50 -5.29 19.84 18.13
CA GLN A 50 -5.84 19.58 19.47
C GLN A 50 -4.76 19.39 20.55
N SER A 51 -3.54 19.03 20.16
CA SER A 51 -2.44 18.80 21.11
C SER A 51 -1.76 20.08 21.63
N GLY A 52 -2.13 21.25 21.11
CA GLY A 52 -1.45 22.52 21.42
C GLY A 52 -0.04 22.65 20.82
N ARG A 53 0.33 21.74 19.92
CA ARG A 53 1.65 21.69 19.26
C ARG A 53 1.62 22.26 17.83
N ALA A 54 0.48 22.73 17.37
CA ALA A 54 0.35 23.40 16.08
C ALA A 54 0.82 24.86 16.18
N ALA A 55 1.45 25.37 15.13
CA ALA A 55 1.89 26.77 15.05
C ALA A 55 0.70 27.75 15.05
N THR A 56 -0.42 27.34 14.48
CA THR A 56 -1.66 28.11 14.37
C THR A 56 -2.85 27.16 14.40
N ASN A 57 -3.87 27.49 15.19
CA ASN A 57 -5.06 26.65 15.32
C ASN A 57 -5.85 26.65 14.00
N HIS A 58 -6.11 25.46 13.44
CA HIS A 58 -6.95 25.21 12.26
C HIS A 58 -6.39 25.64 10.89
N THR A 59 -5.10 25.96 10.78
CA THR A 59 -4.47 26.17 9.47
C THR A 59 -3.49 25.05 9.18
N ILE A 60 -3.70 24.36 8.06
CA ILE A 60 -2.84 23.29 7.57
C ILE A 60 -1.92 23.84 6.48
N PHE A 61 -0.70 23.30 6.39
CA PHE A 61 0.32 23.64 5.39
C PHE A 61 1.00 25.02 5.55
N LEU A 62 0.85 25.70 6.69
CA LEU A 62 1.52 26.99 6.93
C LEU A 62 2.91 26.83 7.53
N ALA A 63 3.16 25.78 8.32
CA ALA A 63 4.49 25.47 8.82
C ALA A 63 5.26 24.64 7.79
N SER A 64 6.55 24.96 7.62
CA SER A 64 7.46 24.29 6.67
C SER A 64 7.63 22.78 6.92
N GLY A 65 7.18 22.25 8.06
CA GLY A 65 7.22 20.84 8.42
C GLY A 65 5.95 20.03 8.13
N ASP A 66 4.78 20.67 7.98
CA ASP A 66 3.49 19.97 7.91
C ASP A 66 3.38 19.14 6.62
N TRP A 67 3.82 19.72 5.51
CA TRP A 67 3.83 19.04 4.21
C TRP A 67 4.82 17.88 4.17
N LEU A 68 6.00 18.06 4.76
CA LEU A 68 7.02 17.02 4.87
C LEU A 68 6.50 15.83 5.69
N LEU A 69 5.82 16.10 6.79
CA LEU A 69 5.21 15.07 7.63
C LEU A 69 4.21 14.21 6.85
N ILE A 70 3.29 14.85 6.10
CA ILE A 70 2.30 14.14 5.28
C ILE A 70 2.99 13.36 4.16
N THR A 71 3.96 13.97 3.49
CA THR A 71 4.70 13.34 2.38
C THR A 71 5.43 12.08 2.85
N PHE A 72 6.20 12.17 3.94
CA PHE A 72 6.91 11.02 4.51
C PHE A 72 5.95 9.97 5.06
N GLY A 73 4.84 10.38 5.69
CA GLY A 73 3.81 9.46 6.18
C GLY A 73 3.17 8.65 5.05
N TRP A 74 2.77 9.30 3.95
CA TRP A 74 2.24 8.62 2.76
C TRP A 74 3.28 7.71 2.10
N MET A 75 4.54 8.16 1.99
CA MET A 75 5.62 7.34 1.47
C MET A 75 5.78 6.04 2.28
N ILE A 76 5.79 6.13 3.61
CA ILE A 76 5.89 4.95 4.49
C ILE A 76 4.64 4.08 4.35
N ALA A 77 3.44 4.65 4.27
CA ALA A 77 2.19 3.91 4.05
C ALA A 77 2.23 3.08 2.76
N VAL A 78 2.72 3.66 1.66
CA VAL A 78 2.92 2.95 0.38
C VAL A 78 3.92 1.80 0.53
N VAL A 79 5.07 2.04 1.17
CA VAL A 79 6.08 0.99 1.38
C VAL A 79 5.50 -0.18 2.18
N LEU A 80 4.77 0.10 3.27
CA LEU A 80 4.12 -0.93 4.09
C LEU A 80 3.07 -1.71 3.29
N ALA A 81 2.23 -1.02 2.51
CA ALA A 81 1.24 -1.66 1.64
C ALA A 81 1.88 -2.58 0.60
N ILE A 82 3.03 -2.18 0.03
CA ILE A 82 3.81 -3.01 -0.89
C ILE A 82 4.35 -4.26 -0.18
N TYR A 83 4.85 -4.13 1.05
CA TYR A 83 5.30 -5.30 1.82
C TYR A 83 4.17 -6.29 2.14
N VAL A 84 2.93 -5.81 2.28
CA VAL A 84 1.75 -6.65 2.48
C VAL A 84 1.34 -7.37 1.20
N ALA A 85 1.21 -6.66 0.08
CA ALA A 85 0.61 -7.20 -1.14
C ALA A 85 1.63 -7.77 -2.15
N GLY A 86 2.87 -7.28 -2.14
CA GLY A 86 3.82 -7.41 -3.25
C GLY A 86 4.22 -8.85 -3.55
N GLY A 87 4.35 -9.69 -2.52
CA GLY A 87 4.68 -11.09 -2.69
C GLY A 87 3.55 -11.99 -3.17
N VAL A 88 2.33 -11.45 -3.36
CA VAL A 88 1.14 -12.20 -3.77
C VAL A 88 0.56 -11.66 -5.09
N SER A 89 0.07 -10.42 -5.11
CA SER A 89 -0.57 -9.82 -6.29
C SER A 89 0.37 -8.98 -7.17
N GLY A 90 1.55 -8.64 -6.67
CA GLY A 90 2.41 -7.62 -7.27
C GLY A 90 2.18 -6.20 -6.74
N ALA A 91 1.31 -6.04 -5.73
CA ALA A 91 1.02 -4.77 -5.05
C ALA A 91 0.64 -3.63 -5.99
N HIS A 92 -0.46 -3.79 -6.73
CA HIS A 92 -1.00 -2.69 -7.50
C HIS A 92 -1.55 -1.61 -6.57
N ILE A 93 -2.31 -2.03 -5.54
CA ILE A 93 -2.91 -1.26 -4.43
C ILE A 93 -3.67 0.00 -4.86
N ASN A 94 -3.92 0.13 -6.16
CA ASN A 94 -4.43 1.29 -6.85
C ASN A 94 -4.99 0.86 -8.24
N PRO A 95 -6.25 1.18 -8.56
CA PRO A 95 -6.83 0.88 -9.86
C PRO A 95 -6.09 1.53 -11.05
N ALA A 96 -5.59 2.75 -10.91
CA ALA A 96 -4.83 3.43 -11.96
C ALA A 96 -3.52 2.70 -12.29
N VAL A 97 -2.84 2.16 -11.27
CA VAL A 97 -1.64 1.33 -11.45
C VAL A 97 -2.01 0.04 -12.18
N THR A 98 -3.12 -0.61 -11.78
CA THR A 98 -3.62 -1.82 -12.46
C THR A 98 -3.87 -1.57 -13.94
N VAL A 99 -4.59 -0.48 -14.27
CA VAL A 99 -4.87 -0.11 -15.67
C VAL A 99 -3.58 0.21 -16.43
N ALA A 100 -2.66 0.95 -15.83
CA ALA A 100 -1.37 1.27 -16.46
C ALA A 100 -0.56 0.00 -16.79
N LEU A 101 -0.57 -0.98 -15.89
CA LEU A 101 0.09 -2.28 -16.09
C LEU A 101 -0.63 -3.14 -17.13
N ALA A 102 -1.97 -3.08 -17.19
CA ALA A 102 -2.75 -3.78 -18.22
C ALA A 102 -2.47 -3.22 -19.63
N VAL A 103 -2.34 -1.89 -19.74
CA VAL A 103 -2.04 -1.21 -21.02
C VAL A 103 -0.59 -1.43 -21.46
N ARG A 104 0.39 -1.38 -20.55
CA ARG A 104 1.82 -1.31 -20.92
C ARG A 104 2.67 -2.52 -20.57
N ARG A 105 2.27 -3.35 -19.61
CA ARG A 105 3.13 -4.41 -19.03
C ARG A 105 2.49 -5.80 -19.09
N GLY A 106 1.40 -5.95 -19.84
CA GLY A 106 0.78 -7.24 -20.10
C GLY A 106 0.01 -7.83 -18.92
N PHE A 107 -0.43 -7.00 -17.96
CA PHE A 107 -1.35 -7.49 -16.92
C PHE A 107 -2.69 -7.89 -17.57
N PRO A 108 -3.23 -9.10 -17.30
CA PRO A 108 -4.46 -9.57 -17.91
C PRO A 108 -5.66 -8.64 -17.65
N TRP A 109 -6.45 -8.37 -18.69
CA TRP A 109 -7.69 -7.60 -18.57
C TRP A 109 -8.81 -8.38 -17.88
N ALA A 110 -8.77 -9.70 -17.97
CA ALA A 110 -9.65 -10.62 -17.24
C ALA A 110 -8.81 -11.37 -16.19
N LYS A 111 -9.39 -11.58 -15.01
CA LYS A 111 -8.79 -12.34 -13.91
C LYS A 111 -9.35 -13.76 -13.82
#